data_AF-A0A521X6N7-F1
#
_entry.id   AF-A0A521X6N7-F1
#
_cell.length_a   1.000
_cell.length_b   1.000
_cell.length_c   1.000
_cell.angle_alpha   90.00
_cell.angle_beta   90.00
_cell.angle_gamma   90.00
#
_symmetry.space_group_name_H-M   'P 1'
#
loop_
_entity.id
_entity.type
_entity.pdbx_description
1 polymer ?
#
loop_
_entity_poly.entity_id
_entity_poly.type
_entity_poly.pdbx_seq_one_letter_code
_entity_poly.pdbx_strand_id
1 'polypeptide(L)'
;MVDSNTSDKPISEVHIKALYSRLQGVLEENLYAPAFSKQLQVWRETLHPRGKADIRRLDGFDGLTVQVNLGDRLGCDIYYGFIQESWDYSLFMAILKPGDIVIDIGSNFGMYALGAAKRLVSNGRVFAFEPDVRSMSLLKENIRLNKFEHLVTCQDVCIGSYDGTVDFYAAADPSFSGIYDTNRSETTGRLTLPIRQIDTVMREQGISQVNKIKIDVEGAEYEVLEGAAEILASSDAIIMLEISSKNLDKDRTEKLSVTLGKLENQGYVAFQIDHEVTPAKLIFDKFLMNIVRKTSDGQTRNYFLVKRSGEQFNFIQDVFNKLLNQDSLPLQENIYYSKPYSHLIKNTDGEKQPLLLHAEIGELDNLHAMLWAERIEKHIALDFNRKLLTQNHVLESKLVEVSKELAAQVEDAAIKTKLVEISKELEEQVEEATAIEAKFIEISKELVVQEREKVAFKAKLAETNKKLVAQEEEKAVFKAKLTETSKKLTETSKKLTETQNELSTLNSGFLGFLFRIKRRLLNRGILHV
;
A
#
# COMPACT_ATOMS: atom_id res chain seq x y z
N MET A 1 16.63 8.38 -11.86
CA MET A 1 15.85 9.19 -10.90
C MET A 1 15.16 10.32 -11.67
N VAL A 2 13.84 10.25 -11.81
CA VAL A 2 13.07 11.27 -12.51
C VAL A 2 12.97 12.50 -11.61
N ASP A 3 13.40 13.64 -12.14
CA ASP A 3 13.35 14.95 -11.50
C ASP A 3 11.91 15.26 -11.05
N SER A 4 11.76 15.59 -9.76
CA SER A 4 10.49 15.89 -9.08
C SER A 4 9.71 17.03 -9.74
N ASN A 5 10.34 17.78 -10.65
CA ASN A 5 9.77 18.92 -11.35
C ASN A 5 9.44 18.67 -12.84
N THR A 6 9.53 17.43 -13.34
CA THR A 6 9.30 17.16 -14.79
C THR A 6 7.82 17.00 -15.20
N SER A 7 6.91 17.22 -14.26
CA SER A 7 5.47 17.32 -14.51
C SER A 7 5.07 18.75 -14.16
N ASP A 8 4.44 19.48 -15.10
CA ASP A 8 3.83 20.81 -14.85
C ASP A 8 2.75 20.78 -13.74
N LYS A 9 2.47 19.61 -13.15
CA LYS A 9 1.64 19.39 -11.95
C LYS A 9 2.44 18.70 -10.84
N PRO A 10 2.29 19.11 -9.57
CA PRO A 10 2.89 18.39 -8.44
C PRO A 10 2.38 16.94 -8.38
N ILE A 11 3.21 16.04 -7.87
CA ILE A 11 2.84 14.64 -7.62
C ILE A 11 1.61 14.62 -6.72
N SER A 12 0.61 13.83 -7.10
CA SER A 12 -0.66 13.71 -6.37
C SER A 12 -0.93 12.28 -5.94
N GLU A 13 -1.92 12.09 -5.09
CA GLU A 13 -2.36 10.77 -4.63
C GLU A 13 -2.68 9.80 -5.79
N VAL A 14 -3.27 10.31 -6.88
CA VAL A 14 -3.60 9.53 -8.08
C VAL A 14 -2.34 9.00 -8.77
N HIS A 15 -1.27 9.80 -8.79
CA HIS A 15 0.02 9.37 -9.33
C HIS A 15 0.61 8.24 -8.50
N ILE A 16 0.60 8.37 -7.17
CA ILE A 16 1.09 7.33 -6.25
C ILE A 16 0.27 6.04 -6.38
N LYS A 17 -1.08 6.12 -6.39
CA LYS A 17 -1.95 4.95 -6.62
C LYS A 17 -1.67 4.25 -7.95
N ALA A 18 -1.54 5.01 -9.04
CA ALA A 18 -1.23 4.45 -10.35
C ALA A 18 0.14 3.74 -10.33
N LEU A 19 1.12 4.31 -9.64
CA LEU A 19 2.45 3.72 -9.52
C LEU A 19 2.44 2.42 -8.71
N TYR A 20 1.83 2.39 -7.52
CA TYR A 20 1.71 1.18 -6.71
C TYR A 20 0.97 0.06 -7.46
N SER A 21 -0.10 0.38 -8.21
CA SER A 21 -0.84 -0.60 -9.00
C SER A 21 -0.01 -1.29 -10.09
N ARG A 22 1.00 -0.61 -10.63
CA ARG A 22 1.89 -1.15 -11.68
C ARG A 22 3.10 -1.86 -11.09
N LEU A 23 3.62 -1.34 -9.98
CA LEU A 23 4.81 -1.89 -9.34
C LEU A 23 4.56 -3.14 -8.52
N GLN A 24 3.31 -3.55 -8.33
CA GLN A 24 2.99 -4.76 -7.59
C GLN A 24 3.77 -5.98 -8.09
N GLY A 25 3.88 -6.19 -9.41
CA GLY A 25 4.69 -7.28 -9.98
C GLY A 25 6.20 -7.01 -10.01
N VAL A 26 6.64 -5.75 -10.03
CA VAL A 26 8.06 -5.35 -10.07
C VAL A 26 8.70 -5.36 -8.67
N LEU A 27 7.90 -5.17 -7.61
CA LEU A 27 8.34 -5.21 -6.22
C LEU A 27 8.40 -6.64 -5.66
N GLU A 28 7.66 -7.59 -6.27
CA GLU A 28 7.77 -9.03 -6.00
C GLU A 28 9.14 -9.58 -6.44
N GLU A 29 9.76 -8.97 -7.45
CA GLU A 29 11.10 -9.32 -7.96
C GLU A 29 12.21 -8.41 -7.39
N ASN A 30 12.20 -8.24 -6.07
CA ASN A 30 13.32 -8.03 -5.13
C ASN A 30 14.52 -7.06 -5.42
N LEU A 31 14.64 -6.41 -6.58
CA LEU A 31 15.90 -5.75 -6.96
C LEU A 31 15.97 -4.23 -6.82
N TYR A 32 14.88 -3.61 -6.34
CA TYR A 32 14.85 -2.17 -6.06
C TYR A 32 14.27 -1.73 -4.74
N ALA A 33 13.82 -2.70 -3.93
CA ALA A 33 13.10 -2.43 -2.71
C ALA A 33 13.73 -1.28 -1.90
N PRO A 34 15.05 -1.18 -1.68
CA PRO A 34 15.60 -0.11 -0.82
C PRO A 34 15.60 1.30 -1.45
N ALA A 35 16.10 1.45 -2.68
CA ALA A 35 16.27 2.78 -3.30
C ALA A 35 14.95 3.34 -3.85
N PHE A 36 14.12 2.47 -4.40
CA PHE A 36 12.81 2.85 -4.89
C PHE A 36 11.83 3.07 -3.72
N SER A 37 11.90 2.26 -2.64
CA SER A 37 11.20 2.57 -1.38
C SER A 37 11.56 3.95 -0.88
N LYS A 38 12.84 4.36 -0.93
CA LYS A 38 13.24 5.70 -0.45
C LYS A 38 12.63 6.85 -1.27
N GLN A 39 12.60 6.75 -2.61
CA GLN A 39 11.98 7.80 -3.43
C GLN A 39 10.45 7.82 -3.27
N LEU A 40 9.83 6.65 -3.23
CA LEU A 40 8.39 6.49 -2.98
C LEU A 40 8.01 7.04 -1.61
N GLN A 41 8.84 6.77 -0.60
CA GLN A 41 8.74 7.32 0.75
C GLN A 41 8.84 8.85 0.74
N VAL A 42 9.77 9.45 -0.02
CA VAL A 42 9.85 10.92 -0.14
C VAL A 42 8.58 11.51 -0.76
N TRP A 43 8.06 10.91 -1.84
CA TRP A 43 6.82 11.38 -2.46
C TRP A 43 5.62 11.22 -1.54
N ARG A 44 5.54 10.09 -0.83
CA ARG A 44 4.55 9.81 0.19
C ARG A 44 4.61 10.87 1.30
N GLU A 45 5.78 11.14 1.85
CA GLU A 45 5.99 12.11 2.93
C GLU A 45 5.75 13.55 2.50
N THR A 46 5.83 13.84 1.20
CA THR A 46 5.44 15.13 0.64
C THR A 46 3.93 15.34 0.70
N LEU A 47 3.15 14.28 0.44
CA LEU A 47 1.68 14.33 0.50
C LEU A 47 1.15 14.16 1.92
N HIS A 48 1.77 13.24 2.68
CA HIS A 48 1.35 12.77 3.99
C HIS A 48 2.56 12.83 4.95
N PRO A 49 2.88 14.02 5.50
CA PRO A 49 4.06 14.17 6.35
C PRO A 49 3.96 13.30 7.60
N ARG A 50 5.10 12.69 7.99
CA ARG A 50 5.15 11.81 9.17
C ARG A 50 4.61 12.50 10.42
N GLY A 51 3.84 11.75 11.20
CA GLY A 51 3.27 12.21 12.46
C GLY A 51 2.15 13.24 12.35
N LYS A 52 1.78 13.67 11.14
CA LYS A 52 0.54 14.42 10.92
C LYS A 52 -0.61 13.44 10.71
N ALA A 53 -1.66 13.57 11.50
CA ALA A 53 -2.83 12.73 11.36
C ALA A 53 -3.49 12.98 10.00
N ASP A 54 -3.53 11.94 9.17
CA ASP A 54 -4.25 11.91 7.91
C ASP A 54 -5.07 10.61 7.83
N ILE A 55 -6.21 10.60 8.52
CA ILE A 55 -7.00 9.38 8.68
C ILE A 55 -7.80 9.12 7.40
N ARG A 56 -7.70 7.90 6.88
CA ARG A 56 -8.43 7.43 5.71
C ARG A 56 -9.13 6.13 6.00
N ARG A 57 -10.35 6.01 5.49
CA ARG A 57 -11.10 4.76 5.47
C ARG A 57 -10.71 3.95 4.23
N LEU A 58 -10.53 2.66 4.44
CA LEU A 58 -10.28 1.65 3.43
C LEU A 58 -11.31 0.53 3.59
N ASP A 59 -12.16 0.37 2.58
CA ASP A 59 -13.13 -0.73 2.51
C ASP A 59 -12.55 -1.89 1.69
N GLY A 60 -12.72 -3.13 2.18
CA GLY A 60 -12.35 -4.35 1.46
C GLY A 60 -10.94 -4.90 1.78
N PHE A 61 -10.21 -4.30 2.73
CA PHE A 61 -8.92 -4.83 3.19
C PHE A 61 -9.11 -6.20 3.86
N ASP A 62 -8.74 -7.29 3.19
CA ASP A 62 -9.14 -8.66 3.60
C ASP A 62 -10.66 -8.72 3.92
N GLY A 63 -11.50 -8.08 3.10
CA GLY A 63 -12.95 -8.00 3.34
C GLY A 63 -13.38 -7.22 4.60
N LEU A 64 -12.45 -6.52 5.26
CA LEU A 64 -12.70 -5.66 6.42
C LEU A 64 -12.82 -4.19 5.99
N THR A 65 -13.44 -3.41 6.86
CA THR A 65 -13.39 -1.94 6.81
C THR A 65 -12.41 -1.45 7.85
N VAL A 66 -11.37 -0.73 7.45
CA VAL A 66 -10.36 -0.21 8.37
C VAL A 66 -10.12 1.29 8.15
N GLN A 67 -9.78 1.99 9.20
CA GLN A 67 -9.19 3.32 9.19
C GLN A 67 -7.69 3.20 9.43
N VAL A 68 -6.93 3.90 8.61
CA VAL A 68 -5.47 3.97 8.65
C VAL A 68 -5.05 5.42 8.70
N ASN A 69 -3.87 5.71 9.25
CA ASN A 69 -3.29 7.04 9.22
C ASN A 69 -2.19 7.11 8.17
N LEU A 70 -2.35 7.96 7.14
CA LEU A 70 -1.34 8.09 6.09
C LEU A 70 -0.06 8.81 6.55
N GLY A 71 -0.10 9.45 7.72
CA GLY A 71 1.09 10.00 8.38
C GLY A 71 1.94 8.96 9.12
N ASP A 72 1.52 7.70 9.18
CA ASP A 72 2.34 6.57 9.63
C ASP A 72 2.77 5.69 8.43
N ARG A 73 3.86 4.92 8.60
CA ARG A 73 4.40 4.11 7.49
C ARG A 73 3.42 3.04 7.03
N LEU A 74 2.88 2.25 7.95
CA LEU A 74 2.15 1.01 7.67
C LEU A 74 0.76 1.29 7.07
N GLY A 75 0.02 2.20 7.68
CA GLY A 75 -1.27 2.68 7.24
C GLY A 75 -1.21 3.32 5.87
N CYS A 76 -0.13 4.06 5.58
CA CYS A 76 0.05 4.63 4.26
C CYS A 76 0.34 3.57 3.19
N ASP A 77 1.22 2.61 3.49
CA ASP A 77 1.53 1.52 2.56
C ASP A 77 0.26 0.71 2.23
N ILE A 78 -0.52 0.35 3.25
CA ILE A 78 -1.79 -0.38 3.09
C ILE A 78 -2.81 0.41 2.27
N TYR A 79 -2.95 1.71 2.52
CA TYR A 79 -3.88 2.56 1.77
C TYR A 79 -3.61 2.56 0.27
N TYR A 80 -2.33 2.56 -0.12
CA TYR A 80 -1.94 2.52 -1.53
C TYR A 80 -1.87 1.09 -2.12
N GLY A 81 -2.20 0.07 -1.32
CA GLY A 81 -2.22 -1.33 -1.77
C GLY A 81 -0.88 -2.03 -1.73
N PHE A 82 0.08 -1.53 -0.94
CA PHE A 82 1.36 -2.18 -0.70
C PHE A 82 1.45 -2.71 0.72
N ILE A 83 1.80 -3.98 0.84
CA ILE A 83 1.96 -4.63 2.14
C ILE A 83 3.27 -5.39 2.10
N GLN A 84 4.28 -4.81 2.74
CA GLN A 84 5.64 -5.38 2.75
C GLN A 84 5.65 -6.79 3.38
N GLU A 85 4.89 -6.98 4.45
CA GLU A 85 4.79 -8.23 5.22
C GLU A 85 3.56 -9.08 4.81
N SER A 86 3.18 -9.00 3.53
CA SER A 86 1.97 -9.67 3.02
C SER A 86 1.97 -11.18 3.24
N TRP A 87 3.14 -11.81 3.14
CA TRP A 87 3.33 -13.24 3.38
C TRP A 87 3.23 -13.61 4.85
N ASP A 88 3.83 -12.82 5.76
CA ASP A 88 3.76 -13.06 7.21
C ASP A 88 2.31 -12.96 7.70
N TYR A 89 1.62 -11.90 7.29
CA TYR A 89 0.20 -11.73 7.57
C TYR A 89 -0.61 -12.90 7.04
N SER A 90 -0.43 -13.27 5.76
CA SER A 90 -1.21 -14.35 5.14
C SER A 90 -0.98 -15.69 5.82
N LEU A 91 0.28 -16.00 6.17
CA LEU A 91 0.61 -17.22 6.88
C LEU A 91 0.01 -17.20 8.29
N PHE A 92 0.16 -16.11 9.04
CA PHE A 92 -0.42 -15.99 10.37
C PHE A 92 -1.94 -16.19 10.33
N MET A 93 -2.64 -15.63 9.33
CA MET A 93 -4.07 -15.84 9.15
C MET A 93 -4.44 -17.25 8.70
N ALA A 94 -3.58 -17.92 7.93
CA ALA A 94 -3.80 -19.28 7.45
C ALA A 94 -3.71 -20.34 8.56
N ILE A 95 -2.93 -20.06 9.62
CA ILE A 95 -2.72 -21.00 10.73
C ILE A 95 -3.75 -20.84 11.87
N LEU A 96 -4.65 -19.87 11.78
CA LEU A 96 -5.70 -19.63 12.77
C LEU A 96 -6.85 -20.62 12.64
N LYS A 97 -7.37 -21.07 13.79
CA LYS A 97 -8.58 -21.89 13.89
C LYS A 97 -9.69 -21.10 14.60
N PRO A 98 -10.98 -21.35 14.29
CA PRO A 98 -12.11 -20.67 14.92
C PRO A 98 -12.02 -20.46 16.46
N GLY A 99 -11.68 -21.51 17.20
CA GLY A 99 -11.62 -21.46 18.67
C GLY A 99 -10.33 -20.89 19.27
N ASP A 100 -9.39 -20.38 18.46
CA ASP A 100 -8.09 -19.96 18.97
C ASP A 100 -8.21 -18.73 19.90
N ILE A 101 -7.37 -18.70 20.93
CA ILE A 101 -7.07 -17.51 21.73
C ILE A 101 -5.77 -16.90 21.19
N VAL A 102 -5.87 -15.66 20.73
CA VAL A 102 -4.78 -14.92 20.07
C VAL A 102 -4.36 -13.74 20.94
N ILE A 103 -3.06 -13.55 21.10
CA ILE A 103 -2.46 -12.37 21.71
C ILE A 103 -1.76 -11.56 20.61
N ASP A 104 -2.10 -10.28 20.46
CA ASP A 104 -1.52 -9.35 19.47
C ASP A 104 -0.85 -8.19 20.22
N ILE A 105 0.48 -8.17 20.29
CA ILE A 105 1.26 -7.20 21.06
C ILE A 105 1.96 -6.25 20.07
N GLY A 106 1.71 -4.95 20.25
CA GLY A 106 1.99 -3.93 19.23
C GLY A 106 0.94 -4.00 18.12
N SER A 107 -0.34 -3.91 18.51
CA SER A 107 -1.47 -4.13 17.59
C SER A 107 -1.63 -2.99 16.57
N ASN A 108 -1.05 -1.81 16.83
CA ASN A 108 -1.17 -0.62 16.00
C ASN A 108 -2.65 -0.29 15.71
N PHE A 109 -3.07 -0.07 14.45
CA PHE A 109 -4.47 0.13 14.07
C PHE A 109 -5.28 -1.18 13.96
N GLY A 110 -4.68 -2.34 14.29
CA GLY A 110 -5.37 -3.61 14.40
C GLY A 110 -5.32 -4.53 13.19
N MET A 111 -4.32 -4.41 12.31
CA MET A 111 -4.19 -5.31 11.13
C MET A 111 -4.30 -6.79 11.52
N TYR A 112 -3.49 -7.23 12.49
CA TYR A 112 -3.49 -8.62 12.96
C TYR A 112 -4.71 -8.94 13.83
N ALA A 113 -5.06 -8.07 14.79
CA ALA A 113 -6.23 -8.29 15.64
C ALA A 113 -7.55 -8.47 14.87
N LEU A 114 -7.81 -7.65 13.85
CA LEU A 114 -9.04 -7.70 13.05
C LEU A 114 -9.04 -8.88 12.09
N GLY A 115 -7.90 -9.14 11.45
CA GLY A 115 -7.72 -10.33 10.62
C GLY A 115 -7.96 -11.60 11.42
N ALA A 116 -7.42 -11.67 12.65
CA ALA A 116 -7.66 -12.78 13.55
C ALA A 116 -9.14 -12.90 13.92
N ALA A 117 -9.76 -11.82 14.40
CA ALA A 117 -11.18 -11.83 14.78
C ALA A 117 -12.10 -12.33 13.65
N LYS A 118 -11.81 -11.94 12.40
CA LYS A 118 -12.53 -12.44 11.22
C LYS A 118 -12.44 -13.97 11.07
N ARG A 119 -11.29 -14.58 11.37
CA ARG A 119 -11.06 -16.03 11.24
C ARG A 119 -11.57 -16.85 12.42
N LEU A 120 -11.58 -16.27 13.62
CA LEU A 120 -12.00 -16.96 14.83
C LEU A 120 -13.50 -17.27 14.84
N VAL A 121 -14.35 -16.46 14.21
CA VAL A 121 -15.82 -16.58 14.32
C VAL A 121 -16.30 -16.68 15.79
N SER A 122 -17.55 -17.08 16.04
CA SER A 122 -18.08 -17.18 17.41
C SER A 122 -17.39 -18.33 18.16
N ASN A 123 -16.40 -18.03 19.01
CA ASN A 123 -15.89 -18.78 20.18
C ASN A 123 -14.39 -18.51 20.47
N GLY A 124 -13.64 -17.94 19.54
CA GLY A 124 -12.27 -17.48 19.81
C GLY A 124 -12.22 -16.13 20.53
N ARG A 125 -11.01 -15.70 20.90
CA ARG A 125 -10.75 -14.36 21.46
C ARG A 125 -9.44 -13.79 20.96
N VAL A 126 -9.38 -12.46 20.86
CA VAL A 126 -8.17 -11.70 20.59
C VAL A 126 -7.91 -10.74 21.75
N PHE A 127 -6.71 -10.76 22.30
CA PHE A 127 -6.20 -9.76 23.23
C PHE A 127 -5.19 -8.88 22.52
N ALA A 128 -5.57 -7.63 22.24
CA ALA A 128 -4.76 -6.68 21.50
C ALA A 128 -4.17 -5.62 22.45
N PHE A 129 -2.86 -5.44 22.43
CA PHE A 129 -2.15 -4.49 23.28
C PHE A 129 -1.48 -3.42 22.41
N GLU A 130 -1.86 -2.16 22.64
CA GLU A 130 -1.32 -1.01 21.89
C GLU A 130 -1.28 0.23 22.81
N PRO A 131 -0.09 0.64 23.28
CA PRO A 131 0.06 1.75 24.22
C PRO A 131 -0.03 3.14 23.56
N ASP A 132 0.25 3.28 22.26
CA ASP A 132 0.19 4.58 21.59
C ASP A 132 -1.28 5.00 21.38
N VAL A 133 -1.67 6.10 22.02
CA VAL A 133 -3.04 6.60 21.99
C VAL A 133 -3.58 6.89 20.58
N ARG A 134 -2.69 7.23 19.62
CA ARG A 134 -3.07 7.50 18.22
C ARG A 134 -3.46 6.19 17.54
N SER A 135 -2.62 5.16 17.67
CA SER A 135 -2.85 3.82 17.12
C SER A 135 -4.03 3.12 17.82
N MET A 136 -4.10 3.19 19.15
CA MET A 136 -5.20 2.65 19.95
C MET A 136 -6.55 3.24 19.55
N SER A 137 -6.62 4.54 19.22
CA SER A 137 -7.85 5.16 18.74
C SER A 137 -8.33 4.54 17.42
N LEU A 138 -7.40 4.25 16.50
CA LEU A 138 -7.72 3.58 15.24
C LEU A 138 -8.11 2.12 15.47
N LEU A 139 -7.40 1.39 16.35
CA LEU A 139 -7.74 0.02 16.72
C LEU A 139 -9.18 -0.09 17.23
N LYS A 140 -9.56 0.76 18.20
CA LYS A 140 -10.92 0.77 18.76
C LYS A 140 -11.98 1.06 17.70
N GLU A 141 -11.74 2.04 16.84
CA GLU A 141 -12.67 2.38 15.76
C GLU A 141 -12.78 1.25 14.72
N ASN A 142 -11.66 0.60 14.39
CA ASN A 142 -11.65 -0.50 13.44
C ASN A 142 -12.34 -1.75 13.98
N ILE A 143 -12.19 -2.04 15.27
CA ILE A 143 -12.96 -3.11 15.94
C ILE A 143 -14.46 -2.81 15.80
N ARG A 144 -14.87 -1.55 16.06
CA ARG A 144 -16.26 -1.11 15.98
C ARG A 144 -16.83 -1.18 14.56
N LEU A 145 -16.06 -0.75 13.55
CA LEU A 145 -16.47 -0.78 12.15
C LEU A 145 -16.77 -2.20 11.66
N ASN A 146 -16.07 -3.21 12.21
CA ASN A 146 -16.25 -4.62 11.86
C ASN A 146 -17.10 -5.41 12.86
N LYS A 147 -17.65 -4.75 13.90
CA LYS A 147 -18.50 -5.36 14.94
C LYS A 147 -17.81 -6.48 15.74
N PHE A 148 -16.50 -6.33 15.99
CA PHE A 148 -15.68 -7.33 16.65
C PHE A 148 -15.51 -7.10 18.16
N GLU A 149 -16.27 -6.22 18.79
CA GLU A 149 -16.19 -5.91 20.23
C GLU A 149 -16.40 -7.12 21.14
N HIS A 150 -17.09 -8.15 20.63
CA HIS A 150 -17.34 -9.40 21.34
C HIS A 150 -16.20 -10.42 21.23
N LEU A 151 -15.25 -10.22 20.29
CA LEU A 151 -14.09 -11.10 20.06
C LEU A 151 -12.77 -10.44 20.47
N VAL A 152 -12.66 -9.11 20.33
CA VAL A 152 -11.40 -8.38 20.54
C VAL A 152 -11.48 -7.55 21.81
N THR A 153 -10.62 -7.88 22.77
CA THR A 153 -10.34 -7.04 23.94
C THR A 153 -9.06 -6.26 23.68
N CYS A 154 -9.15 -4.93 23.59
CA CYS A 154 -7.98 -4.07 23.42
C CYS A 154 -7.61 -3.35 24.73
N GLN A 155 -6.31 -3.19 25.01
CA GLN A 155 -5.80 -2.51 26.20
C GLN A 155 -4.65 -1.55 25.84
N ASP A 156 -4.73 -0.33 26.37
CA ASP A 156 -3.75 0.76 26.22
C ASP A 156 -2.64 0.65 27.25
N VAL A 157 -1.84 -0.41 27.13
CA VAL A 157 -0.82 -0.77 28.10
C VAL A 157 0.41 -1.33 27.39
N CYS A 158 1.60 -1.00 27.90
CA CYS A 158 2.83 -1.62 27.46
C CYS A 158 2.88 -3.07 27.98
N ILE A 159 3.43 -3.98 27.19
CA ILE A 159 3.70 -5.34 27.67
C ILE A 159 5.19 -5.51 27.89
N GLY A 160 5.56 -6.11 29.03
CA GLY A 160 6.96 -6.41 29.33
C GLY A 160 7.11 -7.33 30.54
N SER A 161 8.30 -7.31 31.14
CA SER A 161 8.72 -8.32 32.12
C SER A 161 8.25 -8.07 33.55
N TYR A 162 7.46 -7.02 33.81
CA TYR A 162 6.92 -6.67 35.13
C TYR A 162 5.63 -5.87 35.03
N ASP A 163 4.85 -5.85 36.12
CA ASP A 163 3.71 -4.96 36.29
C ASP A 163 4.14 -3.64 36.97
N GLY A 164 3.69 -2.50 36.47
CA GLY A 164 4.01 -1.19 37.04
C GLY A 164 3.84 -0.05 36.05
N THR A 165 4.81 0.86 36.04
CA THR A 165 4.88 1.97 35.08
C THR A 165 6.23 1.97 34.38
N VAL A 166 6.24 2.36 33.11
CA VAL A 166 7.45 2.46 32.28
C VAL A 166 7.45 3.79 31.53
N ASP A 167 8.64 4.26 31.18
CA ASP A 167 8.76 5.35 30.21
C ASP A 167 8.53 4.83 28.79
N PHE A 168 7.64 5.51 28.09
CA PHE A 168 7.26 5.24 26.71
C PHE A 168 7.69 6.42 25.84
N TYR A 169 8.47 6.13 24.80
CA TYR A 169 8.98 7.09 23.84
C TYR A 169 8.02 7.17 22.66
N ALA A 170 7.27 8.27 22.59
CA ALA A 170 6.33 8.52 21.52
C ALA A 170 7.07 9.09 20.31
N ALA A 171 7.15 8.30 19.24
CA ALA A 171 7.78 8.70 17.99
C ALA A 171 6.84 9.55 17.11
N ALA A 172 7.40 10.36 16.22
CA ALA A 172 6.63 11.11 15.24
C ALA A 172 5.77 10.16 14.39
N ASP A 173 6.37 9.07 13.92
CA ASP A 173 5.66 7.94 13.31
C ASP A 173 5.27 6.94 14.41
N PRO A 174 3.96 6.76 14.71
CA PRO A 174 3.49 5.89 15.79
C PRO A 174 4.00 4.45 15.68
N SER A 175 4.26 3.94 14.47
CA SER A 175 4.77 2.59 14.26
C SER A 175 6.13 2.33 14.90
N PHE A 176 6.91 3.37 15.25
CA PHE A 176 8.21 3.23 15.89
C PHE A 176 8.22 3.66 17.36
N SER A 177 7.05 3.83 17.98
CA SER A 177 6.94 4.17 19.41
C SER A 177 7.13 2.93 20.27
N GLY A 178 7.75 3.06 21.43
CA GLY A 178 8.04 1.92 22.30
C GLY A 178 8.62 2.30 23.65
N ILE A 179 8.93 1.31 24.48
CA ILE A 179 9.59 1.52 25.79
C ILE A 179 11.09 1.84 25.64
N TYR A 180 11.60 1.82 24.41
CA TYR A 180 12.95 2.20 24.05
C TYR A 180 12.95 3.24 22.93
N ASP A 181 13.87 4.19 23.01
CA ASP A 181 14.18 5.08 21.88
C ASP A 181 15.16 4.37 20.94
N THR A 182 14.65 3.88 19.82
CA THR A 182 15.43 3.17 18.80
C THR A 182 16.05 4.11 17.76
N ASN A 183 15.79 5.42 17.83
CA ASN A 183 16.17 6.42 16.82
C ASN A 183 15.67 6.10 15.39
N ARG A 184 14.63 5.26 15.25
CA ARG A 184 14.00 4.93 13.96
C ARG A 184 13.15 6.08 13.41
N SER A 185 12.68 6.94 14.31
CA SER A 185 11.86 8.11 14.04
C SER A 185 12.14 9.16 15.12
N GLU A 186 11.83 10.42 14.85
CA GLU A 186 12.04 11.50 15.81
C GLU A 186 11.17 11.29 17.05
N THR A 187 11.78 11.28 18.23
CA THR A 187 11.04 11.22 19.49
C THR A 187 10.35 12.56 19.76
N THR A 188 9.02 12.53 19.76
CA THR A 188 8.15 13.72 19.96
C THR A 188 7.72 13.90 21.41
N GLY A 189 7.86 12.86 22.23
CA GLY A 189 7.50 12.93 23.65
C GLY A 189 7.95 11.69 24.43
N ARG A 190 7.95 11.83 25.75
CA ARG A 190 8.15 10.75 26.71
C ARG A 190 7.00 10.75 27.69
N LEU A 191 6.31 9.63 27.78
CA LEU A 191 5.13 9.45 28.61
C LEU A 191 5.43 8.38 29.67
N THR A 192 4.86 8.50 30.86
CA THR A 192 4.87 7.39 31.82
C THR A 192 3.56 6.62 31.66
N LEU A 193 3.64 5.39 31.15
CA LEU A 193 2.50 4.54 30.85
C LEU A 193 2.49 3.29 31.73
N PRO A 194 1.32 2.67 31.97
CA PRO A 194 1.27 1.38 32.61
C PRO A 194 2.01 0.33 31.77
N ILE A 195 2.70 -0.59 32.45
CA ILE A 195 3.29 -1.79 31.86
C ILE A 195 2.77 -3.01 32.61
N ARG A 196 2.50 -4.10 31.88
CA ARG A 196 1.95 -5.33 32.43
C ARG A 196 2.66 -6.56 31.86
N GLN A 197 2.72 -7.62 32.67
CA GLN A 197 3.07 -8.95 32.20
C GLN A 197 1.87 -9.60 31.50
N ILE A 198 2.11 -10.35 30.43
CA ILE A 198 1.08 -11.19 29.79
C ILE A 198 0.54 -12.20 30.79
N ASP A 199 1.40 -12.81 31.61
CA ASP A 199 1.00 -13.80 32.60
C ASP A 199 -0.02 -13.21 33.61
N THR A 200 0.19 -11.96 34.05
CA THR A 200 -0.77 -11.28 34.92
C THR A 200 -2.10 -11.02 34.21
N VAL A 201 -2.07 -10.48 33.00
CA VAL A 201 -3.30 -10.19 32.26
C VAL A 201 -4.07 -11.48 31.96
N MET A 202 -3.41 -12.55 31.52
CA MET A 202 -4.07 -13.82 31.21
C MET A 202 -4.70 -14.46 32.47
N ARG A 203 -4.00 -14.41 33.60
CA ARG A 203 -4.51 -14.90 34.89
C ARG A 203 -5.75 -14.13 35.35
N GLU A 204 -5.78 -12.82 35.19
CA GLU A 204 -6.96 -11.98 35.48
C GLU A 204 -8.15 -12.31 34.59
N GLN A 205 -7.89 -12.71 33.34
CA GLN A 205 -8.92 -13.15 32.39
C GLN A 205 -9.33 -14.62 32.59
N GLY A 206 -8.70 -15.35 33.52
CA GLY A 206 -8.94 -16.77 33.74
C GLY A 206 -8.47 -17.65 32.59
N ILE A 207 -7.45 -17.21 31.84
CA ILE A 207 -6.90 -17.91 30.67
C ILE A 207 -5.58 -18.56 31.08
N SER A 208 -5.52 -19.87 30.95
CA SER A 208 -4.33 -20.67 31.25
C SER A 208 -3.62 -21.21 30.01
N GLN A 209 -4.19 -21.04 28.83
CA GLN A 209 -3.61 -21.48 27.56
C GLN A 209 -3.96 -20.53 26.43
N VAL A 210 -3.03 -20.33 25.50
CA VAL A 210 -3.23 -19.55 24.28
C VAL A 210 -2.72 -20.30 23.06
N ASN A 211 -3.24 -19.94 21.89
CA ASN A 211 -2.96 -20.66 20.65
C ASN A 211 -1.93 -19.95 19.79
N LYS A 212 -1.97 -18.61 19.75
CA LYS A 212 -1.12 -17.78 18.87
C LYS A 212 -0.72 -16.50 19.60
N ILE A 213 0.52 -16.05 19.39
CA ILE A 213 1.04 -14.79 19.91
C ILE A 213 1.76 -14.06 18.76
N LYS A 214 1.42 -12.79 18.50
CA LYS A 214 2.20 -11.88 17.66
C LYS A 214 2.92 -10.90 18.58
N ILE A 215 4.22 -10.72 18.34
CA ILE A 215 5.07 -9.79 19.06
C ILE A 215 5.83 -8.94 18.05
N ASP A 216 5.54 -7.64 18.05
CA ASP A 216 6.33 -6.63 17.36
C ASP A 216 6.16 -5.32 18.14
N VAL A 217 7.21 -5.00 18.91
CA VAL A 217 7.21 -3.95 19.96
C VAL A 217 8.49 -3.12 19.90
N GLU A 218 9.10 -3.06 18.72
CA GLU A 218 10.20 -2.17 18.38
C GLU A 218 11.39 -2.23 19.35
N GLY A 219 11.85 -3.45 19.70
CA GLY A 219 13.08 -3.66 20.48
C GLY A 219 12.87 -4.08 21.94
N ALA A 220 11.62 -4.32 22.36
CA ALA A 220 11.23 -4.81 23.69
C ALA A 220 10.80 -6.29 23.68
N GLU A 221 11.20 -7.03 22.65
CA GLU A 221 10.73 -8.40 22.42
C GLU A 221 11.10 -9.34 23.57
N TYR A 222 12.28 -9.18 24.17
CA TYR A 222 12.72 -10.05 25.25
C TYR A 222 11.91 -9.82 26.54
N GLU A 223 11.53 -8.58 26.86
CA GLU A 223 10.69 -8.28 28.02
C GLU A 223 9.30 -8.87 27.87
N VAL A 224 8.73 -8.79 26.66
CA VAL A 224 7.44 -9.40 26.36
C VAL A 224 7.51 -10.91 26.58
N LEU A 225 8.55 -11.57 26.06
CA LEU A 225 8.75 -13.01 26.24
C LEU A 225 8.98 -13.40 27.70
N GLU A 226 9.72 -12.59 28.48
CA GLU A 226 9.93 -12.81 29.90
C GLU A 226 8.63 -12.61 30.72
N GLY A 227 7.79 -11.65 30.34
CA GLY A 227 6.47 -11.44 30.94
C GLY A 227 5.38 -12.43 30.52
N ALA A 228 5.70 -13.37 29.62
CA ALA A 228 4.82 -14.42 29.13
C ALA A 228 5.34 -15.83 29.48
N ALA A 229 6.28 -15.94 30.43
CA ALA A 229 6.97 -17.19 30.72
C ALA A 229 6.02 -18.32 31.19
N GLU A 230 5.04 -18.01 32.03
CA GLU A 230 4.08 -19.00 32.55
C GLU A 230 3.10 -19.45 31.45
N ILE A 231 2.55 -18.52 30.68
CA ILE A 231 1.61 -18.86 29.61
C ILE A 231 2.30 -19.64 28.49
N LEU A 232 3.55 -19.32 28.16
CA LEU A 232 4.34 -20.04 27.15
C LEU A 232 4.76 -21.43 27.60
N ALA A 233 5.02 -21.62 28.89
CA ALA A 233 5.31 -22.94 29.46
C ALA A 233 4.07 -23.86 29.44
N SER A 234 2.88 -23.30 29.67
CA SER A 234 1.61 -24.03 29.74
C SER A 234 0.88 -24.18 28.39
N SER A 235 1.32 -23.45 27.36
CA SER A 235 0.73 -23.47 26.01
C SER A 235 1.67 -24.07 24.97
N ASP A 236 1.12 -24.64 23.92
CA ASP A 236 1.85 -24.97 22.68
C ASP A 236 1.61 -23.88 21.63
N ALA A 237 1.73 -22.61 22.04
CA ALA A 237 1.43 -21.48 21.18
C ALA A 237 2.42 -21.36 20.03
N ILE A 238 1.95 -20.96 18.85
CA ILE A 238 2.84 -20.45 17.79
C ILE A 238 3.07 -18.97 18.05
N ILE A 239 4.34 -18.57 18.09
CA ILE A 239 4.75 -17.17 18.29
C ILE A 239 5.25 -16.63 16.96
N MET A 240 4.63 -15.58 16.45
CA MET A 240 5.20 -14.76 15.38
C MET A 240 5.95 -13.60 16.02
N LEU A 241 7.25 -13.53 15.79
CA LEU A 241 8.16 -12.59 16.42
C LEU A 241 8.89 -11.78 15.35
N GLU A 242 8.70 -10.46 15.33
CA GLU A 242 9.52 -9.59 14.50
C GLU A 242 10.82 -9.26 15.24
N ILE A 243 11.95 -9.40 14.53
CA ILE A 243 13.26 -8.98 15.03
C ILE A 243 13.88 -8.03 14.01
N SER A 244 14.20 -6.82 14.47
CA SER A 244 14.97 -5.85 13.71
C SER A 244 16.24 -5.48 14.49
N SER A 245 17.41 -5.77 13.93
CA SER A 245 18.69 -5.36 14.54
C SER A 245 18.86 -3.85 14.67
N LYS A 246 18.13 -3.08 13.87
CA LYS A 246 18.07 -1.62 13.97
C LYS A 246 17.41 -1.14 15.27
N ASN A 247 16.62 -1.99 15.93
CA ASN A 247 15.91 -1.65 17.15
C ASN A 247 16.65 -2.11 18.41
N LEU A 248 17.71 -2.92 18.24
CA LEU A 248 18.43 -3.57 19.33
C LEU A 248 19.82 -2.96 19.48
N ASP A 249 20.18 -2.59 20.70
CA ASP A 249 21.57 -2.37 21.07
C ASP A 249 22.25 -3.69 21.51
N LYS A 250 23.51 -3.59 21.91
CA LYS A 250 24.30 -4.76 22.34
C LYS A 250 23.71 -5.47 23.57
N ASP A 251 23.18 -4.72 24.53
CA ASP A 251 22.61 -5.30 25.76
C ASP A 251 21.31 -6.04 25.46
N ARG A 252 20.40 -5.40 24.72
CA ARG A 252 19.13 -6.00 24.31
C ARG A 252 19.31 -7.18 23.36
N THR A 253 20.32 -7.12 22.49
CA THR A 253 20.73 -8.26 21.65
C THR A 253 21.09 -9.49 22.50
N GLU A 254 21.87 -9.29 23.55
CA GLU A 254 22.29 -10.39 24.45
C GLU A 254 21.09 -10.93 25.25
N LYS A 255 20.27 -10.04 25.82
CA LYS A 255 19.08 -10.43 26.59
C LYS A 255 18.05 -11.20 25.74
N LEU A 256 17.80 -10.75 24.51
CA LEU A 256 16.95 -11.47 23.57
C LEU A 256 17.54 -12.84 23.22
N SER A 257 18.86 -12.91 22.96
CA SER A 257 19.54 -14.18 22.68
C SER A 257 19.41 -15.18 23.84
N VAL A 258 19.59 -14.72 25.08
CA VAL A 258 19.42 -15.54 26.29
C VAL A 258 17.97 -16.01 26.44
N THR A 259 17.00 -15.12 26.22
CA THR A 259 15.57 -15.44 26.33
C THR A 259 15.12 -16.44 25.28
N LEU A 260 15.59 -16.30 24.04
CA LEU A 260 15.39 -17.28 22.97
C LEU A 260 16.04 -18.64 23.31
N GLY A 261 17.20 -18.65 23.97
CA GLY A 261 17.81 -19.86 24.50
C GLY A 261 16.95 -20.57 25.56
N LYS A 262 16.21 -19.82 26.39
CA LYS A 262 15.24 -20.41 27.33
C LYS A 262 14.09 -21.10 26.59
N LEU A 263 13.55 -20.48 25.53
CA LEU A 263 12.50 -21.07 24.70
C LEU A 263 12.99 -22.31 23.95
N GLU A 264 14.23 -22.30 23.46
CA GLU A 264 14.86 -23.45 22.82
C GLU A 264 14.92 -24.65 23.77
N ASN A 265 15.29 -24.42 25.03
CA ASN A 265 15.27 -25.46 26.08
C ASN A 265 13.86 -25.98 26.40
N GLN A 266 12.81 -25.18 26.13
CA GLN A 266 11.41 -25.60 26.21
C GLN A 266 10.92 -26.31 24.92
N GLY A 267 11.82 -26.53 23.96
CA GLY A 267 11.56 -27.25 22.72
C GLY A 267 11.12 -26.38 21.56
N TYR A 268 11.13 -25.05 21.68
CA TYR A 268 10.83 -24.16 20.55
C TYR A 268 11.93 -24.21 19.49
N VAL A 269 11.51 -24.11 18.23
CA VAL A 269 12.36 -23.99 17.03
C VAL A 269 11.80 -22.87 16.16
N ALA A 270 12.65 -22.26 15.32
CA ALA A 270 12.25 -21.14 14.49
C ALA A 270 12.16 -21.50 13.02
N PHE A 271 11.15 -20.91 12.40
CA PHE A 271 10.93 -20.90 10.98
C PHE A 271 10.93 -19.44 10.51
N GLN A 272 11.76 -19.11 9.53
CA GLN A 272 11.75 -17.82 8.86
C GLN A 272 11.17 -17.96 7.45
N ILE A 273 10.37 -16.99 7.02
CA ILE A 273 10.02 -16.80 5.62
C ILE A 273 11.10 -15.93 4.96
N ASP A 274 11.71 -16.43 3.90
CA ASP A 274 12.54 -15.60 3.03
C ASP A 274 11.65 -14.81 2.06
N HIS A 275 11.64 -13.48 2.20
CA HIS A 275 10.87 -12.58 1.33
C HIS A 275 11.62 -12.22 0.03
N GLU A 276 12.90 -12.60 -0.08
CA GLU A 276 13.79 -12.11 -1.14
C GLU A 276 13.87 -13.05 -2.36
N VAL A 277 13.56 -14.34 -2.21
CA VAL A 277 13.85 -15.35 -3.25
C VAL A 277 12.68 -16.33 -3.40
N THR A 278 11.71 -16.03 -4.26
CA THR A 278 10.54 -16.91 -4.59
C THR A 278 9.60 -17.16 -3.39
N PRO A 279 8.37 -17.70 -3.55
CA PRO A 279 7.44 -17.79 -2.42
C PRO A 279 8.01 -18.71 -1.32
N ALA A 280 8.44 -18.07 -0.23
CA ALA A 280 8.78 -18.62 1.08
C ALA A 280 9.76 -19.81 1.08
N LYS A 281 11.08 -19.55 0.95
CA LYS A 281 12.06 -20.54 1.43
C LYS A 281 12.03 -20.61 2.95
N LEU A 282 11.62 -21.75 3.50
CA LEU A 282 11.66 -22.01 4.93
C LEU A 282 13.11 -22.14 5.42
N ILE A 283 13.55 -21.23 6.28
CA ILE A 283 14.83 -21.36 6.97
C ILE A 283 14.55 -21.90 8.37
N PHE A 284 14.95 -23.15 8.60
CA PHE A 284 14.92 -23.78 9.92
C PHE A 284 16.19 -23.42 10.68
N ASP A 285 16.08 -22.66 11.78
CA ASP A 285 17.22 -22.41 12.65
C ASP A 285 17.32 -23.48 13.73
N LYS A 286 18.49 -24.14 13.79
CA LYS A 286 18.76 -25.17 14.79
C LYS A 286 18.95 -24.57 16.18
N PHE A 287 19.32 -23.30 16.28
CA PHE A 287 19.62 -22.62 17.55
C PHE A 287 18.95 -21.24 17.58
N LEU A 288 17.89 -21.09 18.37
CA LEU A 288 17.11 -19.85 18.42
C LEU A 288 17.97 -18.64 18.81
N MET A 289 18.91 -18.82 19.74
CA MET A 289 19.81 -17.75 20.17
C MET A 289 20.68 -17.16 19.05
N ASN A 290 20.91 -17.93 17.96
CA ASN A 290 21.73 -17.45 16.85
C ASN A 290 20.95 -16.55 15.88
N ILE A 291 19.61 -16.53 15.97
CA ILE A 291 18.77 -15.71 15.11
C ILE A 291 19.13 -14.24 15.27
N VAL A 292 19.26 -13.75 16.51
CA VAL A 292 19.58 -12.34 16.78
C VAL A 292 20.91 -11.96 16.13
N ARG A 293 21.92 -12.83 16.20
CA ARG A 293 23.22 -12.61 15.56
C ARG A 293 23.13 -12.57 14.04
N LYS A 294 22.32 -13.44 13.43
CA LYS A 294 22.08 -13.43 11.98
C LYS A 294 21.37 -12.17 11.51
N THR A 295 20.49 -11.60 12.34
CA THR A 295 19.80 -10.34 12.02
C THR A 295 20.68 -9.09 12.06
N SER A 296 21.95 -9.19 12.47
CA SER A 296 22.88 -8.06 12.58
C SER A 296 23.24 -7.36 11.26
N ASP A 297 22.76 -7.87 10.13
CA ASP A 297 22.90 -7.28 8.80
C ASP A 297 21.97 -6.07 8.53
N GLY A 298 21.20 -5.64 9.53
CA GLY A 298 20.31 -4.49 9.43
C GLY A 298 18.94 -4.80 8.84
N GLN A 299 18.63 -6.07 8.56
CA GLN A 299 17.31 -6.47 8.08
C GLN A 299 16.33 -6.70 9.23
N THR A 300 15.07 -6.37 8.99
CA THR A 300 13.94 -6.78 9.82
C THR A 300 13.43 -8.12 9.31
N ARG A 301 13.12 -9.06 10.19
CA ARG A 301 12.65 -10.40 9.84
C ARG A 301 11.60 -10.89 10.81
N ASN A 302 10.59 -11.59 10.27
CA ASN A 302 9.59 -12.30 11.05
C ASN A 302 9.97 -13.77 11.23
N TYR A 303 9.85 -14.26 12.47
CA TYR A 303 10.13 -15.63 12.84
C TYR A 303 8.88 -16.27 13.46
N PHE A 304 8.54 -17.47 12.98
CA PHE A 304 7.52 -18.32 13.59
C PHE A 304 8.21 -19.32 14.52
N LEU A 305 8.06 -19.11 15.84
CA LEU A 305 8.55 -20.01 16.86
C LEU A 305 7.47 -21.03 17.21
N VAL A 306 7.85 -22.31 17.19
CA VAL A 306 6.93 -23.45 17.38
C VAL A 306 7.63 -24.51 18.20
N LYS A 307 6.95 -25.16 19.14
CA LYS A 307 7.54 -26.34 19.81
C LYS A 307 7.75 -27.47 18.82
N ARG A 308 8.89 -28.17 18.91
CA ARG A 308 9.30 -29.25 18.00
C ARG A 308 8.46 -30.53 18.08
N SER A 309 7.52 -30.57 19.01
CA SER A 309 6.60 -31.69 19.23
C SER A 309 5.16 -31.19 19.19
N GLY A 310 4.25 -32.08 18.78
CA GLY A 310 2.82 -31.82 18.81
C GLY A 310 2.24 -31.47 17.44
N GLU A 311 0.92 -31.33 17.41
CA GLU A 311 0.16 -31.12 16.17
C GLU A 311 0.52 -29.81 15.46
N GLN A 312 0.88 -28.76 16.21
CA GLN A 312 1.21 -27.45 15.63
C GLN A 312 2.51 -27.48 14.81
N PHE A 313 3.52 -28.25 15.24
CA PHE A 313 4.76 -28.45 14.48
C PHE A 313 4.49 -29.15 13.15
N ASN A 314 3.76 -30.26 13.19
CA ASN A 314 3.44 -31.04 11.99
C ASN A 314 2.59 -30.23 11.03
N PHE A 315 1.63 -29.46 11.55
CA PHE A 315 0.78 -28.59 10.75
C PHE A 315 1.59 -27.48 10.07
N ILE A 316 2.45 -26.77 10.80
CA ILE A 316 3.33 -25.76 10.22
C ILE A 316 4.24 -26.40 9.17
N GLN A 317 4.89 -27.51 9.48
CA GLN A 317 5.75 -28.20 8.52
C GLN A 317 4.99 -28.61 7.25
N ASP A 318 3.75 -29.08 7.36
CA ASP A 318 2.89 -29.41 6.21
C ASP A 318 2.47 -28.16 5.41
N VAL A 319 2.03 -27.09 6.07
CA VAL A 319 1.71 -25.81 5.42
C VAL A 319 2.92 -25.28 4.65
N PHE A 320 4.11 -25.30 5.25
CA PHE A 320 5.33 -24.84 4.61
C PHE A 320 5.79 -25.76 3.48
N ASN A 321 5.73 -27.09 3.64
CA ASN A 321 6.06 -28.02 2.57
C ASN A 321 5.15 -27.81 1.35
N LYS A 322 3.85 -27.57 1.58
CA LYS A 322 2.91 -27.25 0.51
C LYS A 322 3.15 -25.88 -0.13
N LEU A 323 3.57 -24.87 0.65
CA LEU A 323 3.98 -23.55 0.11
C LEU A 323 5.22 -23.69 -0.79
N LEU A 324 6.19 -24.50 -0.37
CA LEU A 324 7.46 -24.72 -1.07
C LEU A 324 7.32 -25.54 -2.36
N ASN A 325 6.42 -26.51 -2.40
CA ASN A 325 6.31 -27.46 -3.52
C ASN A 325 5.48 -26.94 -4.70
N GLN A 326 4.94 -25.71 -4.64
CA GLN A 326 3.97 -25.17 -5.61
C GLN A 326 2.74 -26.07 -5.87
N ASP A 327 2.55 -27.13 -5.08
CA ASP A 327 1.29 -27.85 -5.04
C ASP A 327 0.23 -26.81 -4.68
N SER A 328 -0.88 -26.81 -5.43
CA SER A 328 -2.01 -25.92 -5.18
C SER A 328 -2.48 -26.12 -3.75
N LEU A 329 -1.93 -25.34 -2.83
CA LEU A 329 -2.59 -25.11 -1.57
C LEU A 329 -3.99 -24.60 -1.92
N PRO A 330 -5.00 -24.92 -1.11
CA PRO A 330 -6.20 -24.09 -1.06
C PRO A 330 -5.84 -22.62 -0.76
N LEU A 331 -4.61 -22.34 -0.31
CA LEU A 331 -4.00 -21.02 -0.23
C LEU A 331 -3.70 -20.37 -1.58
N GLN A 332 -3.71 -21.00 -2.76
CA GLN A 332 -3.72 -20.19 -4.00
C GLN A 332 -5.09 -19.58 -4.29
N GLU A 333 -6.17 -20.23 -3.84
CA GLU A 333 -7.52 -19.65 -3.83
C GLU A 333 -7.79 -18.77 -2.58
N ASN A 334 -7.06 -19.01 -1.47
CA ASN A 334 -7.16 -18.29 -0.19
C ASN A 334 -5.92 -17.44 0.17
N ILE A 335 -4.99 -17.22 -0.75
CA ILE A 335 -4.12 -16.04 -0.73
C ILE A 335 -5.12 -14.96 -1.10
N TYR A 336 -5.78 -14.43 -0.07
CA TYR A 336 -6.87 -13.47 -0.16
C TYR A 336 -6.39 -12.10 -0.69
N TYR A 337 -5.24 -12.05 -1.35
CA TYR A 337 -5.00 -11.13 -2.45
C TYR A 337 -5.67 -11.69 -3.70
N SER A 338 -7.00 -11.72 -3.68
CA SER A 338 -7.72 -11.38 -4.89
C SER A 338 -7.04 -10.11 -5.41
N LYS A 339 -6.34 -10.17 -6.56
CA LYS A 339 -5.73 -9.05 -7.28
C LYS A 339 -6.17 -7.71 -6.68
N PRO A 340 -5.33 -6.98 -5.92
CA PRO A 340 -5.74 -5.69 -5.43
C PRO A 340 -6.19 -4.91 -6.67
N TYR A 341 -7.45 -4.51 -6.68
CA TYR A 341 -8.08 -3.68 -7.71
C TYR A 341 -8.54 -4.31 -9.04
N SER A 342 -8.79 -5.63 -9.18
CA SER A 342 -9.69 -6.06 -10.28
C SER A 342 -11.18 -5.97 -9.91
N HIS A 343 -11.53 -5.95 -8.62
CA HIS A 343 -12.92 -5.97 -8.15
C HIS A 343 -13.39 -4.63 -7.56
N LEU A 344 -12.49 -3.68 -7.33
CA LEU A 344 -12.90 -2.27 -7.29
C LEU A 344 -13.42 -1.80 -8.66
N ILE A 345 -13.21 -2.59 -9.73
CA ILE A 345 -13.79 -2.45 -11.09
C ILE A 345 -15.14 -3.17 -11.22
N LYS A 346 -15.80 -3.54 -10.12
CA LYS A 346 -17.19 -4.01 -10.18
C LYS A 346 -18.05 -3.20 -9.21
N ASN A 347 -18.60 -2.11 -9.75
CA ASN A 347 -19.82 -1.54 -9.20
C ASN A 347 -20.95 -2.57 -9.27
N THR A 348 -21.89 -2.42 -8.35
CA THR A 348 -23.02 -3.30 -8.03
C THR A 348 -24.05 -3.56 -9.13
N ASP A 349 -23.83 -3.14 -10.37
CA ASP A 349 -24.73 -3.39 -11.49
C ASP A 349 -23.93 -3.98 -12.65
N GLY A 350 -24.38 -5.12 -13.18
CA GLY A 350 -23.67 -6.00 -14.11
C GLY A 350 -23.32 -5.43 -15.50
N GLU A 351 -23.11 -4.12 -15.63
CA GLU A 351 -22.61 -3.48 -16.84
C GLU A 351 -21.12 -3.14 -16.69
N LYS A 352 -20.32 -3.66 -17.63
CA LYS A 352 -18.89 -3.40 -17.75
C LYS A 352 -18.65 -1.92 -18.12
N GLN A 353 -18.51 -1.03 -17.15
CA GLN A 353 -17.81 0.23 -17.36
C GLN A 353 -16.44 0.19 -16.67
N PRO A 354 -15.34 0.57 -17.35
CA PRO A 354 -14.04 0.74 -16.71
C PRO A 354 -14.15 1.82 -15.64
N LEU A 355 -13.43 1.63 -14.55
CA LEU A 355 -13.41 2.47 -13.35
C LEU A 355 -13.09 3.92 -13.74
N LEU A 356 -14.13 4.72 -13.95
CA LEU A 356 -14.08 6.15 -13.71
C LEU A 356 -13.78 6.28 -12.22
N LEU A 357 -12.53 6.60 -11.90
CA LEU A 357 -12.12 7.04 -10.56
C LEU A 357 -13.15 8.05 -10.06
N HIS A 358 -13.45 7.99 -8.76
CA HIS A 358 -14.38 8.89 -8.07
C HIS A 358 -14.48 10.26 -8.74
N ALA A 359 -15.73 10.67 -8.96
CA ALA A 359 -16.21 11.80 -9.75
C ALA A 359 -15.71 13.21 -9.34
N GLU A 360 -14.58 13.31 -8.63
CA GLU A 360 -13.97 14.55 -8.17
C GLU A 360 -12.64 14.88 -8.88
N ILE A 361 -12.04 13.94 -9.65
CA ILE A 361 -10.79 14.17 -10.41
C ILE A 361 -10.98 13.74 -11.87
N GLY A 362 -10.72 14.66 -12.82
CA GLY A 362 -11.06 14.48 -14.24
C GLY A 362 -10.32 13.33 -14.94
N GLU A 363 -10.97 12.69 -15.92
CA GLU A 363 -10.45 11.56 -16.73
C GLU A 363 -9.02 11.78 -17.27
N LEU A 364 -8.69 13.02 -17.62
CA LEU A 364 -7.38 13.44 -18.12
C LEU A 364 -6.26 13.29 -17.08
N ASP A 365 -6.55 13.54 -15.80
CA ASP A 365 -5.56 13.43 -14.72
C ASP A 365 -5.25 11.96 -14.40
N ASN A 366 -6.24 11.08 -14.55
CA ASN A 366 -6.05 9.64 -14.40
C ASN A 366 -5.19 9.06 -15.53
N LEU A 367 -5.48 9.44 -16.78
CA LEU A 367 -4.66 9.04 -17.93
C LEU A 367 -3.23 9.58 -17.81
N HIS A 368 -3.07 10.82 -17.33
CA HIS A 368 -1.75 11.40 -17.07
C HIS A 368 -0.97 10.59 -16.03
N ALA A 369 -1.61 10.26 -14.90
CA ALA A 369 -1.00 9.46 -13.84
C ALA A 369 -0.61 8.06 -14.29
N MET A 370 -1.44 7.39 -15.10
CA MET A 370 -1.12 6.07 -15.65
C MET A 370 0.09 6.11 -16.59
N LEU A 371 0.14 7.09 -17.50
CA LEU A 371 1.28 7.27 -18.41
C LEU A 371 2.56 7.65 -17.66
N TRP A 372 2.42 8.44 -16.59
CA TRP A 372 3.53 8.76 -15.70
C TRP A 372 4.04 7.50 -15.00
N ALA A 373 3.15 6.70 -14.40
CA ALA A 373 3.50 5.45 -13.71
C ALA A 373 4.18 4.44 -14.64
N GLU A 374 3.67 4.25 -15.87
CA GLU A 374 4.30 3.39 -16.88
C GLU A 374 5.72 3.85 -17.22
N ARG A 375 5.95 5.16 -17.31
CA ARG A 375 7.28 5.72 -17.57
C ARG A 375 8.23 5.45 -16.40
N ILE A 376 7.77 5.64 -15.16
CA ILE A 376 8.56 5.35 -13.96
C ILE A 376 8.92 3.86 -13.89
N GLU A 377 7.95 2.97 -14.10
CA GLU A 377 8.15 1.52 -14.15
C GLU A 377 9.20 1.11 -15.19
N LYS A 378 9.12 1.64 -16.43
CA LYS A 378 10.12 1.36 -17.48
C LYS A 378 11.52 1.83 -17.09
N HIS A 379 11.64 3.01 -16.48
CA HIS A 379 12.94 3.49 -16.01
C HIS A 379 13.50 2.58 -14.90
N ILE A 380 12.65 2.10 -13.99
CA ILE A 380 13.04 1.12 -12.97
C ILE A 380 13.50 -0.16 -13.65
N ALA A 381 12.73 -0.74 -14.57
CA ALA A 381 13.15 -1.96 -15.28
C ALA A 381 14.44 -1.77 -16.12
N LEU A 382 14.74 -0.57 -16.61
CA LEU A 382 15.96 -0.32 -17.39
C LEU A 382 17.21 -0.18 -16.51
N ASP A 383 17.10 0.53 -15.38
CA ASP A 383 18.19 0.64 -14.41
C ASP A 383 18.59 -0.76 -13.84
N PHE A 384 17.76 -1.80 -14.10
CA PHE A 384 17.69 -3.06 -13.35
C PHE A 384 18.67 -4.09 -13.85
N ASN A 385 18.32 -4.79 -14.93
CA ASN A 385 18.71 -4.31 -16.23
C ASN A 385 20.22 -4.02 -16.22
N ARG A 386 20.51 -2.73 -16.20
CA ARG A 386 21.88 -2.21 -16.14
C ARG A 386 22.68 -2.69 -14.92
N LYS A 387 22.14 -2.62 -13.70
CA LYS A 387 22.87 -3.03 -12.48
C LYS A 387 23.19 -4.52 -12.44
N LEU A 388 22.23 -5.36 -12.83
CA LEU A 388 22.40 -6.81 -12.89
C LEU A 388 23.48 -7.17 -13.91
N LEU A 389 23.47 -6.52 -15.09
CA LEU A 389 24.56 -6.61 -16.08
C LEU A 389 25.91 -6.20 -15.48
N THR A 390 26.00 -5.04 -14.80
CA THR A 390 27.25 -4.60 -14.18
C THR A 390 27.75 -5.55 -13.09
N GLN A 391 26.85 -6.11 -12.26
CA GLN A 391 27.20 -7.08 -11.22
C GLN A 391 27.71 -8.39 -11.82
N ASN A 392 27.02 -8.93 -12.82
CA ASN A 392 27.45 -10.13 -13.53
C ASN A 392 28.80 -9.90 -14.22
N HIS A 393 28.98 -8.77 -14.92
CA HIS A 393 30.24 -8.41 -15.56
C HIS A 393 31.41 -8.33 -14.57
N VAL A 394 31.20 -7.76 -13.38
CA VAL A 394 32.23 -7.71 -12.32
C VAL A 394 32.56 -9.10 -11.76
N LEU A 395 31.56 -9.96 -11.56
CA LEU A 395 31.76 -11.33 -11.09
C LEU A 395 32.48 -12.20 -12.12
N GLU A 396 32.06 -12.13 -13.38
CA GLU A 396 32.67 -12.83 -14.50
C GLU A 396 34.12 -12.36 -14.71
N SER A 397 34.39 -11.06 -14.67
CA SER A 397 35.76 -10.51 -14.74
C SER A 397 36.66 -11.02 -13.61
N LYS A 398 36.15 -11.13 -12.38
CA LYS A 398 36.88 -11.71 -11.24
C LYS A 398 37.10 -13.21 -11.40
N LEU A 399 36.12 -13.94 -11.95
CA LEU A 399 36.25 -15.38 -12.21
C LEU A 399 37.32 -15.64 -13.27
N VAL A 400 37.43 -14.79 -14.30
CA VAL A 400 38.51 -14.85 -15.31
C VAL A 400 39.89 -14.59 -14.67
N GLU A 401 39.98 -13.62 -13.76
CA GLU A 401 41.22 -13.32 -13.04
C GLU A 401 41.65 -14.52 -12.17
N VAL A 402 40.73 -15.03 -11.35
CA VAL A 402 40.97 -16.19 -10.47
C VAL A 402 41.29 -17.45 -11.27
N SER A 403 40.61 -17.70 -12.40
CA SER A 403 40.86 -18.88 -13.22
C SER A 403 42.25 -18.83 -13.87
N LYS A 404 42.72 -17.66 -14.30
CA LYS A 404 44.08 -17.45 -14.82
C LYS A 404 45.14 -17.63 -13.74
N GLU A 405 44.91 -17.07 -12.55
CA GLU A 405 45.80 -17.24 -11.40
C GLU A 405 45.92 -18.72 -11.00
N LEU A 406 44.79 -19.43 -10.95
CA LEU A 406 44.76 -20.85 -10.61
C LEU A 406 45.46 -21.69 -11.70
N ALA A 407 45.22 -21.41 -12.98
CA ALA A 407 45.88 -22.09 -14.10
C ALA A 407 47.41 -21.89 -14.12
N ALA A 408 47.91 -20.77 -13.57
CA ALA A 408 49.34 -20.53 -13.41
C ALA A 408 49.97 -21.38 -12.29
N GLN A 409 49.17 -21.78 -11.29
CA GLN A 409 49.61 -22.52 -10.09
C GLN A 409 49.42 -24.04 -10.18
N VAL A 410 48.55 -24.53 -11.08
CA VAL A 410 48.29 -25.97 -11.24
C VAL A 410 49.33 -26.63 -12.16
N GLU A 411 49.98 -27.68 -11.66
CA GLU A 411 50.97 -28.49 -12.41
C GLU A 411 50.33 -29.56 -13.30
N ASP A 412 49.11 -30.00 -12.99
CA ASP A 412 48.36 -30.99 -13.79
C ASP A 412 47.92 -30.38 -15.13
N ALA A 413 48.44 -30.93 -16.23
CA ALA A 413 48.20 -30.43 -17.58
C ALA A 413 46.74 -30.52 -18.03
N ALA A 414 45.97 -31.52 -17.57
CA ALA A 414 44.57 -31.70 -17.94
C ALA A 414 43.67 -30.68 -17.22
N ILE A 415 43.94 -30.42 -15.94
CA ILE A 415 43.24 -29.39 -15.16
C ILE A 415 43.57 -27.99 -15.70
N LYS A 416 44.84 -27.74 -16.02
CA LYS A 416 45.29 -26.48 -16.62
C LYS A 416 44.60 -26.18 -17.95
N THR A 417 44.46 -27.19 -18.81
CA THR A 417 43.77 -27.05 -20.10
C THR A 417 42.30 -26.67 -19.92
N LYS A 418 41.59 -27.34 -19.00
CA LYS A 418 40.20 -27.02 -18.68
C LYS A 418 40.03 -25.62 -18.08
N LEU A 419 40.94 -25.18 -17.21
CA LEU A 419 40.89 -23.84 -16.64
C LEU A 419 41.11 -22.77 -17.72
N VAL A 420 41.96 -23.03 -18.71
CA VAL A 420 42.15 -22.13 -19.86
C VAL A 420 40.91 -22.08 -20.76
N GLU A 421 40.25 -23.22 -21.01
CA GLU A 421 38.99 -23.26 -21.76
C GLU A 421 37.87 -22.48 -21.05
N ILE A 422 37.68 -22.71 -19.74
CA ILE A 422 36.71 -21.98 -18.91
C ILE A 422 37.03 -20.47 -18.90
N SER A 423 38.31 -20.10 -18.79
CA SER A 423 38.73 -18.69 -18.81
C SER A 423 38.35 -18.02 -20.13
N LYS A 424 38.51 -18.73 -21.25
CA LYS A 424 38.20 -18.21 -22.59
C LYS A 424 36.70 -18.08 -22.81
N GLU A 425 35.91 -19.04 -22.34
CA GLU A 425 34.44 -18.99 -22.39
C GLU A 425 33.89 -17.83 -21.55
N LEU A 426 34.46 -17.61 -20.36
CA LEU A 426 34.11 -16.46 -19.51
C LEU A 426 34.54 -15.13 -20.14
N GLU A 427 35.68 -15.06 -20.83
CA GLU A 427 36.10 -13.85 -21.56
C GLU A 427 35.13 -13.49 -22.69
N GLU A 428 34.63 -14.48 -23.43
CA GLU A 428 33.63 -14.28 -24.49
C GLU A 428 32.30 -13.78 -23.90
N GLN A 429 31.86 -14.32 -22.76
CA GLN A 429 30.68 -13.84 -22.03
C GLN A 429 30.85 -12.39 -21.53
N VAL A 430 32.04 -12.03 -21.02
CA VAL A 430 32.38 -10.67 -20.58
C VAL A 430 32.32 -9.68 -21.75
N GLU A 431 32.81 -10.07 -22.94
CA GLU A 431 32.75 -9.25 -24.16
C GLU A 431 31.30 -9.07 -24.64
N GLU A 432 30.50 -10.14 -24.62
CA GLU A 432 29.06 -10.09 -24.95
C GLU A 432 28.29 -9.19 -23.98
N ALA A 433 28.53 -9.31 -22.67
CA ALA A 433 27.92 -8.46 -21.64
C ALA A 433 28.29 -6.97 -21.85
N THR A 434 29.54 -6.69 -22.22
CA THR A 434 30.00 -5.33 -22.53
C THR A 434 29.28 -4.75 -23.75
N ALA A 435 29.08 -5.55 -24.80
CA ALA A 435 28.34 -5.16 -25.99
C ALA A 435 26.84 -4.91 -25.69
N ILE A 436 26.25 -5.74 -24.82
CA ILE A 436 24.87 -5.56 -24.33
C ILE A 436 24.75 -4.28 -23.52
N GLU A 437 25.69 -3.97 -22.62
CA GLU A 437 25.70 -2.73 -21.84
C GLU A 437 25.80 -1.50 -22.75
N ALA A 438 26.65 -1.54 -23.78
CA ALA A 438 26.75 -0.47 -24.78
C ALA A 438 25.42 -0.25 -25.53
N LYS A 439 24.73 -1.33 -25.93
CA LYS A 439 23.38 -1.26 -26.53
C LYS A 439 22.34 -0.71 -25.56
N PHE A 440 22.40 -1.07 -24.28
CA PHE A 440 21.51 -0.52 -23.25
C PHE A 440 21.71 1.00 -23.09
N ILE A 441 22.96 1.48 -23.14
CA ILE A 441 23.27 2.91 -23.11
C ILE A 441 22.70 3.61 -24.35
N GLU A 442 22.80 2.99 -25.52
CA GLU A 442 22.24 3.51 -26.77
C GLU A 442 20.70 3.60 -26.72
N ILE A 443 20.03 2.50 -26.36
CA ILE A 443 18.57 2.43 -26.16
C ILE A 443 18.11 3.46 -25.12
N SER A 444 18.85 3.61 -24.02
CA SER A 444 18.54 4.61 -22.98
C SER A 444 18.64 6.05 -23.50
N LYS A 445 19.62 6.34 -24.38
CA LYS A 445 19.74 7.65 -25.04
C LYS A 445 18.59 7.89 -26.02
N GLU A 446 18.20 6.88 -26.81
CA GLU A 446 17.06 6.96 -27.72
C GLU A 446 15.74 7.20 -26.97
N LEU A 447 15.52 6.51 -25.85
CA LEU A 447 14.37 6.75 -24.97
C LEU A 447 14.33 8.18 -24.44
N VAL A 448 15.47 8.76 -24.06
CA VAL A 448 15.55 10.17 -23.63
C VAL A 448 15.20 11.12 -24.77
N VAL A 449 15.59 10.81 -26.01
CA VAL A 449 15.24 11.60 -27.20
C VAL A 449 13.75 11.49 -27.51
N GLN A 450 13.19 10.27 -27.56
CA GLN A 450 11.75 10.04 -27.76
C GLN A 450 10.92 10.74 -26.69
N GLU A 451 11.41 10.79 -25.45
CA GLU A 451 10.70 11.44 -24.36
C GLU A 451 10.74 12.97 -24.49
N ARG A 452 11.84 13.55 -24.98
CA ARG A 452 11.89 14.98 -25.36
C ARG A 452 10.92 15.29 -26.49
N GLU A 453 10.83 14.43 -27.49
CA GLU A 453 9.88 14.57 -28.60
C GLU A 453 8.43 14.43 -28.14
N LYS A 454 8.15 13.52 -27.20
CA LYS A 454 6.82 13.34 -26.60
C LYS A 454 6.41 14.53 -25.74
N VAL A 455 7.34 15.13 -24.98
CA VAL A 455 7.13 16.39 -24.25
C VAL A 455 6.84 17.54 -25.21
N ALA A 456 7.61 17.66 -26.30
CA ALA A 456 7.36 18.65 -27.34
C ALA A 456 5.99 18.46 -28.02
N PHE A 457 5.60 17.20 -28.28
CA PHE A 457 4.29 16.86 -28.83
C PHE A 457 3.16 17.20 -27.86
N LYS A 458 3.30 16.89 -26.56
CA LYS A 458 2.34 17.28 -25.51
C LYS A 458 2.19 18.79 -25.39
N ALA A 459 3.28 19.55 -25.46
CA ALA A 459 3.24 21.02 -25.46
C ALA A 459 2.46 21.54 -26.67
N LYS A 460 2.69 20.96 -27.85
CA LYS A 460 1.96 21.29 -29.09
C LYS A 460 0.48 20.91 -29.01
N LEU A 461 0.16 19.79 -28.36
CA LEU A 461 -1.22 19.35 -28.11
C LEU A 461 -1.92 20.32 -27.13
N ALA A 462 -1.26 20.74 -26.06
CA ALA A 462 -1.78 21.71 -25.10
C ALA A 462 -2.02 23.09 -25.74
N GLU A 463 -1.11 23.54 -26.61
CA GLU A 463 -1.30 24.76 -27.39
C GLU A 463 -2.48 24.64 -28.36
N THR A 464 -2.62 23.50 -29.02
CA THR A 464 -3.75 23.20 -29.92
C THR A 464 -5.06 23.15 -29.14
N ASN A 465 -5.05 22.57 -27.94
CA ASN A 465 -6.22 22.51 -27.07
C ASN A 465 -6.62 23.89 -26.54
N LYS A 466 -5.65 24.75 -26.17
CA LYS A 466 -5.91 26.18 -25.86
C LYS A 466 -6.55 26.91 -27.04
N LYS A 467 -6.10 26.64 -28.27
CA LYS A 467 -6.70 27.21 -29.49
C LYS A 467 -8.13 26.70 -29.72
N LEU A 468 -8.41 25.43 -29.47
CA LEU A 468 -9.75 24.84 -29.56
C LEU A 468 -10.71 25.39 -28.50
N VAL A 469 -10.26 25.51 -27.24
CA VAL A 469 -11.05 26.11 -26.14
C VAL A 469 -11.37 27.57 -26.45
N ALA A 470 -10.42 28.35 -26.96
CA ALA A 470 -10.67 29.73 -27.39
C ALA A 470 -11.72 29.80 -28.53
N GLN A 471 -11.71 28.83 -29.46
CA GLN A 471 -12.74 28.73 -30.51
C GLN A 471 -14.12 28.32 -29.95
N GLU A 472 -14.19 27.47 -28.92
CA GLU A 472 -15.44 27.13 -28.25
C GLU A 472 -16.01 28.30 -27.42
N GLU A 473 -15.15 29.09 -26.77
CA GLU A 473 -15.53 30.33 -26.09
C GLU A 473 -16.09 31.37 -27.07
N GLU A 474 -15.47 31.55 -28.25
CA GLU A 474 -16.02 32.39 -29.32
C GLU A 474 -17.38 31.86 -29.82
N LYS A 475 -17.54 30.54 -29.95
CA LYS A 475 -18.81 29.90 -30.33
C LYS A 475 -19.89 30.12 -29.26
N ALA A 476 -19.53 30.07 -27.98
CA ALA A 476 -20.43 30.32 -26.86
C ALA A 476 -20.86 31.80 -26.80
N VAL A 477 -19.95 32.74 -27.02
CA VAL A 477 -20.23 34.18 -27.13
C VAL A 477 -21.15 34.47 -28.32
N PHE A 478 -20.91 33.84 -29.47
CA PHE A 478 -21.78 33.97 -30.64
C PHE A 478 -23.19 33.42 -30.37
N LYS A 479 -23.29 32.24 -29.72
CA LYS A 479 -24.58 31.62 -29.34
C LYS A 479 -25.35 32.45 -28.30
N ALA A 480 -24.65 33.08 -27.36
CA ALA A 480 -25.23 34.02 -26.41
C ALA A 480 -25.79 35.27 -27.10
N LYS A 481 -25.04 35.88 -28.03
CA LYS A 481 -25.52 36.99 -28.87
C LYS A 481 -26.73 36.59 -29.71
N LEU A 482 -26.75 35.38 -30.27
CA LEU A 482 -27.86 34.86 -31.06
C LEU A 482 -29.12 34.67 -30.20
N THR A 483 -28.94 34.21 -28.96
CA THR A 483 -30.03 34.01 -27.98
C THR A 483 -30.60 35.35 -27.51
N GLU A 484 -29.75 36.34 -27.22
CA GLU A 484 -30.18 37.70 -26.88
C GLU A 484 -30.93 38.37 -28.05
N THR A 485 -30.42 38.21 -29.27
CA THR A 485 -31.05 38.74 -30.49
C THR A 485 -32.42 38.08 -30.72
N SER A 486 -32.51 36.76 -30.54
CA SER A 486 -33.77 36.01 -30.63
C SER A 486 -34.80 36.47 -29.58
N LYS A 487 -34.35 36.77 -28.35
CA LYS A 487 -35.20 37.29 -27.27
C LYS A 487 -35.75 38.69 -27.60
N LYS A 488 -34.90 39.59 -28.12
CA LYS A 488 -35.31 40.93 -28.60
C LYS A 488 -36.32 40.84 -29.75
N LEU A 489 -36.12 39.90 -30.67
CA LEU A 489 -37.05 39.67 -31.78
C LEU A 489 -38.42 39.19 -31.29
N THR A 490 -38.43 38.31 -30.28
CA THR A 490 -39.65 37.78 -29.66
C THR A 490 -40.43 38.87 -28.92
N GLU A 491 -39.74 39.72 -28.15
CA GLU A 491 -40.36 40.88 -27.49
C GLU A 491 -40.94 41.89 -28.48
N THR A 492 -40.22 42.14 -29.58
CA THR A 492 -40.69 43.04 -30.65
C THR A 492 -41.92 42.46 -31.34
N SER A 493 -41.95 41.16 -31.61
CA SER A 493 -43.10 40.46 -32.18
C SER A 493 -44.31 40.50 -31.25
N LYS A 494 -44.09 40.35 -29.94
CA LYS A 494 -45.15 40.49 -28.92
C LYS A 494 -45.74 41.90 -28.91
N LYS A 495 -44.90 42.95 -28.91
CA LYS A 495 -45.35 44.35 -29.00
C LYS A 495 -46.12 44.62 -30.28
N LEU A 496 -45.69 44.04 -31.41
CA LEU A 496 -46.39 44.18 -32.69
C LEU A 496 -47.78 43.53 -32.64
N THR A 497 -47.89 42.38 -31.98
CA THR A 497 -49.16 41.66 -31.79
C THR A 497 -50.10 42.43 -30.86
N GLU A 498 -49.59 43.01 -29.78
CA GLU A 498 -50.33 43.89 -28.87
C GLU A 498 -50.83 45.14 -29.62
N THR A 499 -49.98 45.76 -30.44
CA THR A 499 -50.35 46.92 -31.27
C THR A 499 -51.41 46.55 -32.32
N GLN A 500 -51.32 45.36 -32.93
CA GLN A 500 -52.35 44.85 -33.85
C GLN A 500 -53.70 44.60 -33.14
N ASN A 501 -53.67 44.13 -31.90
CA ASN A 501 -54.87 43.95 -31.09
C ASN A 501 -55.49 45.29 -30.64
N GLU A 502 -54.68 46.29 -30.35
CA GLU A 502 -55.14 47.67 -30.11
C GLU A 502 -55.77 48.28 -31.37
N LEU A 503 -55.15 48.07 -32.53
CA LEU A 503 -55.70 48.50 -33.83
C LEU A 503 -57.04 47.80 -34.14
N SER A 504 -57.18 46.51 -33.85
CA SER A 504 -58.42 45.76 -34.08
C SER A 504 -59.55 46.19 -33.13
N THR A 505 -59.22 46.52 -31.87
CA THR A 505 -60.18 47.08 -30.91
C THR A 505 -60.59 48.51 -31.27
N LEU A 506 -59.68 49.35 -31.76
CA LEU A 506 -60.02 50.66 -32.34
C LEU A 506 -60.93 50.54 -33.55
N ASN A 507 -60.66 49.58 -34.44
CA ASN A 507 -61.43 49.38 -35.66
C ASN A 507 -62.86 48.86 -35.35
N SER A 508 -63.00 47.95 -34.38
CA SER A 508 -64.31 47.49 -33.89
C SER A 508 -65.09 48.59 -33.16
N GLY A 509 -64.41 49.46 -32.40
CA GLY A 509 -65.00 50.67 -31.81
C GLY A 509 -65.51 51.65 -32.87
N PHE A 510 -64.74 51.87 -33.94
CA PHE A 510 -65.11 52.72 -35.07
C PHE A 510 -66.29 52.15 -35.88
N LEU A 511 -66.30 50.85 -36.15
CA LEU A 511 -67.44 50.16 -36.76
C LEU A 511 -68.70 50.24 -35.88
N GLY A 512 -68.57 50.06 -34.56
CA GLY A 512 -69.68 50.22 -33.61
C GLY A 512 -70.20 51.67 -33.51
N PHE A 513 -69.34 52.66 -33.76
CA PHE A 513 -69.71 54.07 -33.88
C PHE A 513 -70.46 54.34 -35.20
N LEU A 514 -69.97 53.83 -36.33
CA LEU A 514 -70.65 53.90 -37.63
C LEU A 514 -72.02 53.20 -37.61
N PHE A 515 -72.14 52.06 -36.92
CA PHE A 515 -73.42 51.36 -36.75
C PHE A 515 -74.42 52.18 -35.92
N ARG A 516 -73.95 52.89 -34.89
CA ARG A 516 -74.76 53.83 -34.10
C ARG A 516 -75.20 55.04 -34.92
N ILE A 517 -74.33 55.57 -35.80
CA ILE A 517 -74.69 56.62 -36.76
C ILE A 517 -75.74 56.10 -37.74
N LYS A 518 -75.51 54.94 -38.36
CA LYS A 518 -76.45 54.30 -39.30
C LYS A 518 -77.81 54.05 -38.64
N ARG A 519 -77.84 53.56 -37.39
CA ARG A 519 -79.07 53.34 -36.62
C ARG A 519 -79.78 54.66 -36.27
N ARG A 520 -79.04 55.73 -35.95
CA ARG A 520 -79.61 57.07 -35.73
C ARG A 520 -80.17 57.68 -37.01
N LEU A 521 -79.54 57.44 -38.16
CA LEU A 521 -80.03 57.88 -39.47
C LEU A 521 -81.28 57.09 -39.92
N LEU A 522 -81.29 55.76 -39.72
CA LEU A 522 -82.44 54.89 -39.97
C LEU A 522 -83.65 55.27 -39.10
N ASN A 523 -83.46 55.54 -37.81
CA ASN A 523 -84.54 55.97 -36.91
C ASN A 523 -85.08 57.38 -37.22
N ARG A 524 -84.40 58.16 -38.08
CA ARG A 524 -84.84 59.50 -38.53
C ARG A 524 -85.48 59.47 -39.93
N GLY A 525 -85.80 58.29 -40.46
CA GLY A 525 -86.56 58.15 -41.71
C GLY A 525 -85.76 58.51 -42.98
N ILE A 526 -84.43 58.51 -42.91
CA ILE A 526 -83.58 58.75 -44.08
C ILE A 526 -83.06 57.40 -44.56
N LEU A 527 -83.66 56.87 -45.62
CA LEU A 527 -83.27 55.60 -46.26
C LEU A 527 -83.06 55.85 -47.75
N HIS A 528 -81.79 55.97 -48.16
CA HIS A 528 -81.18 55.33 -49.33
C HIS A 528 -79.79 55.94 -49.58
N VAL A 529 -78.74 55.16 -49.36
CA VAL A 529 -77.83 54.55 -50.36
C VAL A 529 -76.93 53.59 -49.60
#